data_AF-A0A6P1BNP5-F1
#
_entry.id   AF-A0A6P1BNP5-F1
#
_cell.length_a   1.000
_cell.length_b   1.000
_cell.length_c   1.000
_cell.angle_alpha   90.00
_cell.angle_beta   90.00
_cell.angle_gamma   90.00
#
_symmetry.space_group_name_H-M   'P 1'
#
loop_
_entity.id
_entity.type
_entity.pdbx_description
1 polymer ?
#
loop_
_entity_poly.entity_id
_entity_poly.type
_entity_poly.pdbx_seq_one_letter_code
_entity_poly.pdbx_strand_id
1 'polypeptide(L)'
;MRRTLGLIFVAVVVAALGAAGVVVYAQQTQPIPLQPAAPAPVKKPAAAAKPQPHKQRAQEAQTPAAAAASVPPQQAGQQPTVFDDQARQGNIVTCANLFGTLGRGLAMNSNYTAQSQWDAKSGNSHSVQSLVALAPNQAPQGNQAPQGNQAPLGNAVQQAAGIVFAAPVGSSCEGNLVRVTPRAENCSTVAAELAKLNGQTGALGELATMALPNGAQVVLIPFGNACVAVTALRVAG
;
A
#
# COMPACT_ATOMS: atom_id res chain seq x y z
N MET A 1 8.40 62.54 37.37
CA MET A 1 8.79 61.17 36.98
C MET A 1 8.87 61.12 35.46
N ARG A 2 10.06 60.84 34.93
CA ARG A 2 10.49 61.04 33.55
C ARG A 2 9.91 59.98 32.61
N ARG A 3 9.34 60.42 31.47
CA ARG A 3 9.00 59.58 30.31
C ARG A 3 10.00 59.86 29.19
N THR A 4 10.96 58.96 28.98
CA THR A 4 11.71 58.82 27.72
C THR A 4 12.56 57.55 27.78
N LEU A 5 12.35 56.63 26.83
CA LEU A 5 13.28 55.61 26.27
C LEU A 5 12.40 54.63 25.47
N GLY A 6 12.67 54.21 24.25
CA GLY A 6 13.79 54.43 23.34
C GLY A 6 13.55 53.54 22.11
N LEU A 7 13.71 54.11 20.92
CA LEU A 7 13.77 53.42 19.62
C LEU A 7 15.01 52.54 19.55
N ILE A 8 14.90 51.22 19.32
CA ILE A 8 16.05 50.39 18.87
C ILE A 8 15.63 49.25 17.93
N PHE A 9 16.02 49.44 16.66
CA PHE A 9 16.57 48.52 15.65
C PHE A 9 15.75 47.36 15.05
N VAL A 10 15.30 47.60 13.82
CA VAL A 10 15.10 46.61 12.76
C VAL A 10 16.48 46.17 12.24
N ALA A 11 16.80 44.88 12.36
CA ALA A 11 17.95 44.28 11.70
C ALA A 11 17.45 43.24 10.69
N VAL A 12 17.43 43.63 9.41
CA VAL A 12 17.25 42.72 8.27
C VAL A 12 18.64 42.24 7.87
N VAL A 13 18.95 40.98 8.12
CA VAL A 13 20.15 40.32 7.60
C VAL A 13 19.76 39.51 6.37
N VAL A 14 20.08 40.05 5.19
CA VAL A 14 20.06 39.34 3.92
C VAL A 14 21.37 38.55 3.82
N ALA A 15 21.29 37.23 3.95
CA ALA A 15 22.42 36.34 3.75
C ALA A 15 22.40 35.73 2.34
N ALA A 16 23.50 35.98 1.66
CA ALA A 16 23.93 35.63 0.31
C ALA A 16 23.49 34.28 -0.29
N LEU A 17 23.13 34.36 -1.57
CA LEU A 17 23.13 33.28 -2.56
C LEU A 17 24.57 32.83 -2.84
N GLY A 18 24.88 31.58 -2.54
CA GLY A 18 26.10 30.89 -2.99
C GLY A 18 25.74 29.49 -3.47
N ALA A 19 25.49 29.32 -4.77
CA ALA A 19 25.33 28.01 -5.38
C ALA A 19 26.65 27.61 -6.07
N ALA A 20 27.28 26.56 -5.56
CA ALA A 20 28.43 25.90 -6.15
C ALA A 20 28.06 24.44 -6.49
N GLY A 21 28.47 24.01 -7.69
CA GLY A 21 28.48 22.61 -8.15
C GLY A 21 27.10 22.07 -8.56
N VAL A 22 26.94 21.22 -9.57
CA VAL A 22 27.87 20.27 -10.21
C VAL A 22 27.34 19.96 -11.62
N VAL A 23 28.26 19.78 -12.56
CA VAL A 23 28.01 19.36 -13.95
C VAL A 23 27.41 17.95 -13.98
N VAL A 24 26.21 17.79 -14.51
CA VAL A 24 25.63 16.48 -14.86
C VAL A 24 25.89 16.24 -16.34
N TYR A 25 26.79 15.31 -16.66
CA TYR A 25 26.86 14.73 -18.00
C TYR A 25 25.68 13.77 -18.16
N ALA A 26 24.70 14.15 -18.98
CA ALA A 26 23.69 13.23 -19.48
C ALA A 26 24.29 12.42 -20.64
N GLN A 27 24.45 11.11 -20.45
CA GLN A 27 24.65 10.19 -21.57
C GLN A 27 23.32 10.02 -22.30
N GLN A 28 23.22 10.61 -23.49
CA GLN A 28 22.14 10.36 -24.45
C GLN A 28 22.31 8.94 -25.02
N THR A 29 21.48 8.00 -24.58
CA THR A 29 21.22 6.77 -25.35
C THR A 29 20.25 7.10 -26.48
N GLN A 30 20.75 7.07 -27.72
CA GLN A 30 19.89 7.16 -28.90
C GLN A 30 19.05 5.88 -29.03
N PRO A 31 17.74 5.97 -29.35
CA PRO A 31 16.94 4.80 -29.62
C PRO A 31 17.31 4.19 -30.97
N ILE A 32 17.50 2.87 -30.98
CA ILE A 32 17.66 2.04 -32.18
C ILE A 32 16.35 2.11 -32.97
N PRO A 33 16.35 2.54 -34.25
CA PRO A 33 15.16 2.47 -35.08
C PRO A 33 14.87 1.01 -35.45
N LEU A 34 13.70 0.52 -35.05
CA LEU A 34 13.12 -0.73 -35.55
C LEU A 34 12.83 -0.56 -37.05
N GLN A 35 13.62 -1.22 -37.90
CA GLN A 35 13.31 -1.35 -39.33
C GLN A 35 12.12 -2.31 -39.53
N PRO A 36 11.07 -1.91 -40.24
CA PRO A 36 10.00 -2.82 -40.64
C PRO A 36 10.50 -3.78 -41.71
N ALA A 37 10.51 -5.08 -41.41
CA ALA A 37 10.73 -6.11 -42.41
C ALA A 37 9.53 -6.17 -43.36
N ALA A 38 9.78 -5.99 -44.67
CA ALA A 38 8.77 -6.19 -45.71
C ALA A 38 8.42 -7.69 -45.85
N PRO A 39 7.15 -8.05 -46.11
CA PRO A 39 6.74 -9.45 -46.26
C PRO A 39 7.19 -10.01 -47.63
N ALA A 40 7.84 -11.16 -47.60
CA ALA A 40 8.17 -11.95 -48.80
C ALA A 40 6.93 -12.71 -49.32
N PRO A 41 6.83 -12.96 -50.64
CA PRO A 41 5.61 -13.45 -51.30
C PRO A 41 5.36 -14.95 -51.09
N VAL A 42 4.09 -15.28 -50.85
CA VAL A 42 3.56 -16.64 -50.67
C VAL A 42 3.64 -17.43 -51.98
N LYS A 43 4.34 -18.58 -51.98
CA LYS A 43 4.16 -19.65 -52.97
C LYS A 43 3.51 -20.86 -52.29
N LYS A 44 2.32 -21.21 -52.76
CA LYS A 44 1.61 -22.47 -52.47
C LYS A 44 2.21 -23.57 -53.36
N PRO A 45 2.43 -24.80 -52.86
CA PRO A 45 1.57 -25.89 -53.34
C PRO A 45 1.26 -27.02 -52.35
N ALA A 46 0.11 -27.64 -52.64
CA ALA A 46 -0.31 -29.04 -52.50
C ALA A 46 -0.39 -29.74 -51.12
N ALA A 47 -1.40 -30.60 -51.05
CA ALA A 47 -2.00 -31.19 -49.86
C ALA A 47 -1.36 -32.51 -49.40
N ALA A 48 -1.79 -32.90 -48.20
CA ALA A 48 -1.81 -34.24 -47.59
C ALA A 48 -0.60 -34.71 -46.78
N ALA A 49 -0.65 -34.44 -45.48
CA ALA A 49 -0.50 -35.47 -44.46
C ALA A 49 -1.27 -35.01 -43.21
N LYS A 50 -2.06 -35.91 -42.61
CA LYS A 50 -2.88 -35.65 -41.41
C LYS A 50 -2.23 -36.37 -40.23
N PRO A 51 -1.46 -35.69 -39.35
CA PRO A 51 -1.15 -36.20 -38.03
C PRO A 51 -2.23 -35.76 -37.03
N GLN A 52 -2.55 -36.68 -36.12
CA GLN A 52 -3.59 -36.59 -35.11
C GLN A 52 -3.46 -35.39 -34.17
N PRO A 53 -4.57 -34.89 -33.59
CA PRO A 53 -4.52 -33.79 -32.64
C PRO A 53 -3.85 -34.24 -31.34
N HIS A 54 -2.61 -33.81 -31.14
CA HIS A 54 -2.05 -33.74 -29.80
C HIS A 54 -2.89 -32.73 -29.01
N LYS A 55 -3.63 -33.24 -28.00
CA LYS A 55 -4.21 -32.43 -26.93
C LYS A 55 -3.06 -31.66 -26.28
N GLN A 56 -2.86 -30.43 -26.71
CA GLN A 56 -2.06 -29.46 -25.98
C GLN A 56 -2.86 -29.12 -24.72
N ARG A 57 -2.55 -29.82 -23.63
CA ARG A 57 -3.03 -29.47 -22.30
C ARG A 57 -2.42 -28.11 -21.98
N ALA A 58 -3.18 -27.05 -22.23
CA ALA A 58 -2.95 -25.78 -21.58
C ALA A 58 -3.12 -26.04 -20.07
N GLN A 59 -2.03 -26.30 -19.37
CA GLN A 59 -1.93 -25.96 -17.96
C GLN A 59 -1.82 -24.43 -17.92
N GLU A 60 -2.96 -23.80 -18.16
CA GLU A 60 -3.21 -22.45 -17.69
C GLU A 60 -3.18 -22.58 -16.17
N ALA A 61 -2.08 -22.11 -15.57
CA ALA A 61 -2.04 -21.88 -14.14
C ALA A 61 -3.19 -20.91 -13.86
N GLN A 62 -4.31 -21.46 -13.39
CA GLN A 62 -5.43 -20.70 -12.88
C GLN A 62 -4.94 -20.00 -11.64
N THR A 63 -4.30 -18.84 -11.80
CA THR A 63 -4.20 -17.85 -10.74
C THR A 63 -5.64 -17.43 -10.47
N PRO A 64 -6.22 -17.72 -9.29
CA PRO A 64 -7.55 -17.24 -8.98
C PRO A 64 -7.53 -15.71 -9.07
N ALA A 65 -8.40 -15.13 -9.89
CA ALA A 65 -8.59 -13.70 -9.90
C ALA A 65 -9.07 -13.29 -8.49
N ALA A 66 -8.20 -12.64 -7.72
CA ALA A 66 -8.56 -12.16 -6.40
C ALA A 66 -9.53 -10.98 -6.57
N ALA A 67 -10.82 -11.24 -6.30
CA ALA A 67 -11.86 -10.22 -6.30
C ALA A 67 -11.56 -9.18 -5.22
N ALA A 68 -11.79 -7.89 -5.53
CA ALA A 68 -11.71 -6.83 -4.53
C ALA A 68 -12.80 -7.04 -3.47
N ALA A 69 -12.47 -6.79 -2.20
CA ALA A 69 -13.48 -6.75 -1.16
C ALA A 69 -14.39 -5.52 -1.37
N SER A 70 -15.64 -5.60 -0.94
CA SER A 70 -16.56 -4.44 -0.92
C SER A 70 -16.35 -3.60 0.33
N VAL A 71 -16.45 -2.28 0.23
CA VAL A 71 -16.45 -1.39 1.40
C VAL A 71 -17.68 -1.70 2.28
N PRO A 72 -17.51 -2.09 3.56
CA PRO A 72 -18.64 -2.14 4.48
C PRO A 72 -19.20 -0.72 4.68
N PRO A 73 -20.53 -0.52 4.76
CA PRO A 73 -21.11 0.79 5.03
C PRO A 73 -20.49 1.44 6.27
N GLN A 74 -20.11 2.72 6.17
CA GLN A 74 -19.65 3.48 7.33
C GLN A 74 -20.77 3.51 8.36
N GLN A 75 -20.53 2.93 9.53
CA GLN A 75 -21.52 2.87 10.60
C GLN A 75 -21.72 4.28 11.17
N ALA A 76 -22.98 4.70 11.29
CA ALA A 76 -23.32 5.97 11.92
C ALA A 76 -22.76 6.00 13.35
N GLY A 77 -22.01 7.05 13.69
CA GLY A 77 -21.38 7.23 15.00
C GLY A 77 -19.89 6.86 15.08
N GLN A 78 -19.26 6.39 13.99
CA GLN A 78 -17.80 6.28 13.96
C GLN A 78 -17.15 7.67 14.07
N GLN A 79 -16.22 7.81 15.01
CA GLN A 79 -15.45 9.04 15.18
C GLN A 79 -14.62 9.33 13.92
N PRO A 80 -14.55 10.60 13.48
CA PRO A 80 -13.68 10.98 12.38
C PRO A 80 -12.22 10.59 12.64
N THR A 81 -11.57 10.09 11.60
CA THR A 81 -10.14 9.77 11.58
C THR A 81 -9.37 10.87 10.88
N VAL A 82 -8.04 10.87 11.02
CA VAL A 82 -7.16 11.77 10.23
C VAL A 82 -7.35 11.59 8.72
N PHE A 83 -7.75 10.39 8.25
CA PHE A 83 -8.05 10.16 6.84
C PHE A 83 -9.33 10.88 6.41
N ASP A 84 -10.36 10.93 7.28
CA ASP A 84 -11.59 11.67 7.00
C ASP A 84 -11.32 13.19 6.98
N ASP A 85 -10.44 13.68 7.87
CA ASP A 85 -9.99 15.08 7.87
C ASP A 85 -9.18 15.43 6.62
N GLN A 86 -8.25 14.58 6.21
CA GLN A 86 -7.43 14.78 5.02
C GLN A 86 -8.27 14.73 3.74
N ALA A 87 -9.26 13.83 3.66
CA ALA A 87 -10.22 13.82 2.56
C ALA A 87 -10.98 15.15 2.46
N ARG A 88 -11.45 15.69 3.59
CA ARG A 88 -12.09 17.02 3.64
C ARG A 88 -11.14 18.14 3.21
N GLN A 89 -9.91 18.16 3.72
CA GLN A 89 -8.90 19.16 3.37
C GLN A 89 -8.56 19.15 1.87
N GLY A 90 -8.54 17.97 1.25
CA GLY A 90 -8.29 17.81 -0.18
C GLY A 90 -9.52 17.96 -1.08
N ASN A 91 -10.69 18.28 -0.51
CA ASN A 91 -11.97 18.26 -1.24
C ASN A 91 -12.19 16.94 -2.01
N ILE A 92 -11.79 15.83 -1.39
CA ILE A 92 -11.96 14.47 -1.93
C ILE A 92 -13.30 13.97 -1.41
N VAL A 93 -14.31 13.92 -2.28
CA VAL A 93 -15.68 13.51 -1.96
C VAL A 93 -15.94 12.09 -2.47
N THR A 94 -15.66 11.83 -3.74
CA THR A 94 -15.89 10.54 -4.43
C THR A 94 -15.27 9.37 -3.68
N CYS A 95 -14.04 9.54 -3.21
CA CYS A 95 -13.27 8.49 -2.55
C CYS A 95 -13.22 8.60 -1.03
N ALA A 96 -13.91 9.55 -0.41
CA ALA A 96 -13.76 9.87 1.01
C ALA A 96 -14.00 8.66 1.93
N ASN A 97 -15.13 7.97 1.72
CA ASN A 97 -15.50 6.80 2.52
C ASN A 97 -14.50 5.65 2.34
N LEU A 98 -14.16 5.31 1.10
CA LEU A 98 -13.19 4.26 0.82
C LEU A 98 -11.83 4.58 1.46
N PHE A 99 -11.34 5.81 1.32
CA PHE A 99 -10.09 6.26 1.89
C PHE A 99 -10.09 6.17 3.43
N GLY A 100 -11.15 6.67 4.08
CA GLY A 100 -11.31 6.55 5.52
C GLY A 100 -11.41 5.10 6.00
N THR A 101 -12.10 4.23 5.26
CA THR A 101 -12.28 2.82 5.60
C THR A 101 -10.98 2.02 5.46
N LEU A 102 -10.24 2.21 4.37
CA LEU A 102 -8.91 1.62 4.20
C LEU A 102 -7.94 2.13 5.27
N GLY A 103 -8.00 3.42 5.60
CA GLY A 103 -7.22 4.02 6.68
C GLY A 103 -7.47 3.40 8.05
N ARG A 104 -8.75 3.25 8.44
CA ARG A 104 -9.14 2.54 9.66
C ARG A 104 -8.66 1.09 9.65
N GLY A 105 -8.83 0.39 8.53
CA GLY A 105 -8.37 -0.99 8.36
C GLY A 105 -6.86 -1.14 8.56
N LEU A 106 -6.08 -0.24 7.99
CA LEU A 106 -4.63 -0.24 8.11
C LEU A 106 -4.16 0.06 9.54
N ALA A 107 -4.81 1.03 10.20
CA ALA A 107 -4.49 1.47 11.55
C ALA A 107 -5.08 0.59 12.67
N MET A 108 -5.77 -0.50 12.34
CA MET A 108 -6.37 -1.40 13.34
C MET A 108 -5.33 -1.83 14.39
N ASN A 109 -5.72 -1.69 15.66
CA ASN A 109 -4.92 -2.04 16.85
C ASN A 109 -3.57 -1.29 16.94
N SER A 110 -3.48 -0.06 16.41
CA SER A 110 -2.26 0.73 16.45
C SER A 110 -2.55 2.21 16.67
N ASN A 111 -1.64 2.87 17.39
CA ASN A 111 -1.53 4.32 17.37
C ASN A 111 -0.86 4.67 16.05
N TYR A 112 -1.25 5.80 15.44
CA TYR A 112 -0.75 6.09 14.11
C TYR A 112 -0.65 7.58 13.82
N THR A 113 0.24 7.90 12.89
CA THR A 113 0.31 9.19 12.21
C THR A 113 0.23 8.95 10.71
N ALA A 114 -0.40 9.88 10.00
CA ALA A 114 -0.65 9.76 8.57
C ALA A 114 -0.29 11.05 7.85
N GLN A 115 0.40 10.93 6.72
CA GLN A 115 0.73 12.04 5.83
C GLN A 115 0.17 11.75 4.45
N SER A 116 -0.80 12.56 4.03
CA SER A 116 -1.51 12.35 2.77
C SER A 116 -1.11 13.35 1.70
N GLN A 117 -1.14 12.88 0.45
CA GLN A 117 -0.90 13.65 -0.76
C GLN A 117 -2.10 13.49 -1.68
N TRP A 118 -2.46 14.59 -2.33
CA TRP A 118 -3.57 14.68 -3.28
C TRP A 118 -3.30 15.82 -4.27
N ASP A 119 -4.06 15.85 -5.36
CA ASP A 119 -4.02 17.00 -6.26
C ASP A 119 -4.71 18.21 -5.60
N ALA A 120 -3.97 19.29 -5.36
CA ALA A 120 -4.47 20.45 -4.63
C ALA A 120 -5.58 21.23 -5.36
N LYS A 121 -5.72 21.07 -6.68
CA LYS A 121 -6.71 21.78 -7.50
C LYS A 121 -7.93 20.91 -7.83
N SER A 122 -7.76 19.60 -7.79
CA SER A 122 -8.68 18.63 -8.35
C SER A 122 -8.69 17.31 -7.57
N GLY A 123 -8.56 17.37 -6.25
CA GLY A 123 -8.51 16.20 -5.37
C GLY A 123 -9.67 15.23 -5.54
N ASN A 124 -10.88 15.70 -5.86
CA ASN A 124 -12.03 14.83 -6.10
C ASN A 124 -11.93 13.97 -7.37
N SER A 125 -11.11 14.37 -8.33
CA SER A 125 -10.98 13.73 -9.65
C SER A 125 -9.69 12.92 -9.79
N HIS A 126 -8.83 12.94 -8.78
CA HIS A 126 -7.53 12.27 -8.78
C HIS A 126 -7.37 11.36 -7.57
N SER A 127 -6.30 10.57 -7.58
CA SER A 127 -5.97 9.70 -6.45
C SER A 127 -5.57 10.49 -5.22
N VAL A 128 -5.87 9.93 -4.06
CA VAL A 128 -5.29 10.29 -2.76
C VAL A 128 -4.43 9.14 -2.25
N GLN A 129 -3.27 9.46 -1.69
CA GLN A 129 -2.39 8.49 -1.05
C GLN A 129 -1.98 8.97 0.33
N SER A 130 -1.92 8.08 1.30
CA SER A 130 -1.40 8.33 2.65
C SER A 130 -0.24 7.41 2.98
N LEU A 131 0.85 7.97 3.49
CA LEU A 131 1.87 7.21 4.21
C LEU A 131 1.52 7.20 5.69
N VAL A 132 1.57 6.02 6.30
CA VAL A 132 1.12 5.81 7.67
C VAL A 132 2.22 5.14 8.50
N ALA A 133 2.60 5.78 9.59
CA ALA A 133 3.44 5.18 10.61
C ALA A 133 2.56 4.57 11.70
N LEU A 134 2.83 3.32 12.08
CA LEU A 134 2.06 2.57 13.05
C LEU A 134 2.93 2.26 14.27
N ALA A 135 2.60 2.90 15.37
CA ALA A 135 3.13 2.56 16.68
C ALA A 135 2.20 1.52 17.33
N PRO A 136 2.76 0.50 18.01
CA PRO A 136 1.93 -0.42 18.77
C PRO A 136 1.12 0.32 19.84
N ASN A 137 -0.12 -0.11 20.03
CA ASN A 137 -0.93 0.34 21.14
C ASN A 137 -0.28 -0.18 22.43
N GLN A 138 0.45 0.70 23.13
CA GLN A 138 1.01 0.56 24.48
C GLN A 138 1.52 -0.84 24.89
N ALA A 139 2.81 -0.94 25.21
CA ALA A 139 3.33 -2.05 26.02
C ALA A 139 2.43 -2.25 27.26
N PRO A 140 2.15 -3.51 27.68
CA PRO A 140 1.31 -3.75 28.85
C PRO A 140 1.87 -2.99 30.05
N GLN A 141 1.13 -1.97 30.50
CA GLN A 141 1.39 -1.37 31.80
C GLN A 141 0.94 -2.37 32.86
N GLY A 142 1.90 -3.01 33.50
CA GLY A 142 1.66 -3.87 34.65
C GLY A 142 1.23 -5.29 34.31
N ASN A 143 1.44 -6.17 35.27
CA ASN A 143 1.23 -7.61 35.23
C ASN A 143 -0.25 -8.01 35.07
N GLN A 144 -0.92 -7.61 34.00
CA GLN A 144 -2.26 -8.06 33.65
C GLN A 144 -2.19 -8.91 32.38
N ALA A 145 -2.50 -10.19 32.54
CA ALA A 145 -2.70 -11.11 31.43
C ALA A 145 -3.80 -10.57 30.49
N PRO A 146 -3.63 -10.64 29.17
CA PRO A 146 -4.67 -10.26 28.22
C PRO A 146 -5.96 -11.06 28.50
N GLN A 147 -7.05 -10.36 28.83
CA GLN A 147 -8.38 -10.95 28.82
C GLN A 147 -8.91 -10.93 27.38
N GLY A 148 -9.18 -12.12 26.84
CA GLY A 148 -9.81 -12.30 25.54
C GLY A 148 -8.94 -13.10 24.56
N ASN A 149 -9.59 -13.75 23.61
CA ASN A 149 -8.99 -14.64 22.59
C ASN A 149 -8.13 -13.91 21.54
N GLN A 150 -7.60 -12.73 21.87
CA GLN A 150 -6.70 -11.95 21.03
C GLN A 150 -5.29 -12.10 21.62
N ALA A 151 -4.55 -13.12 21.16
CA ALA A 151 -3.16 -13.27 21.55
C ALA A 151 -2.36 -12.04 21.06
N PRO A 152 -1.61 -11.36 21.94
CA PRO A 152 -0.67 -10.34 21.50
C PRO A 152 0.41 -11.01 20.65
N LEU A 153 0.51 -10.62 19.37
CA LEU A 153 1.55 -11.12 18.48
C LEU A 153 2.89 -10.47 18.85
N GLY A 154 3.69 -11.19 19.65
CA GLY A 154 5.12 -10.95 19.81
C GLY A 154 5.51 -9.86 20.82
N ASN A 155 6.49 -10.20 21.67
CA ASN A 155 7.01 -9.35 22.75
C ASN A 155 8.01 -8.26 22.27
N ALA A 156 8.01 -7.93 20.98
CA ALA A 156 8.81 -6.83 20.44
C ALA A 156 7.87 -5.75 19.89
N VAL A 157 7.95 -4.56 20.47
CA VAL A 157 7.31 -3.31 20.01
C VAL A 157 7.91 -2.96 18.65
N GLN A 158 7.46 -3.62 17.58
CA GLN A 158 7.95 -3.38 16.24
C GLN A 158 7.07 -2.34 15.55
N GLN A 159 7.72 -1.25 15.13
CA GLN A 159 7.09 -0.22 14.32
C GLN A 159 6.64 -0.86 13.01
N ALA A 160 5.37 -0.66 12.67
CA ALA A 160 4.84 -1.01 11.37
C ALA A 160 4.65 0.27 10.55
N ALA A 161 4.50 0.10 9.25
CA ALA A 161 4.18 1.20 8.37
C ALA A 161 3.24 0.72 7.28
N GLY A 162 2.62 1.66 6.57
CA GLY A 162 1.82 1.29 5.44
C GLY A 162 1.41 2.45 4.57
N ILE A 163 0.69 2.11 3.53
CA ILE A 163 0.16 3.04 2.54
C ILE A 163 -1.34 2.80 2.41
N VAL A 164 -2.10 3.88 2.37
CA VAL A 164 -3.51 3.87 1.96
C VAL A 164 -3.60 4.59 0.63
N PHE A 165 -4.25 3.99 -0.36
CA PHE A 165 -4.46 4.59 -1.67
C PHE A 165 -5.93 4.46 -2.07
N ALA A 166 -6.49 5.52 -2.64
CA ALA A 166 -7.82 5.50 -3.24
C ALA A 166 -7.85 6.39 -4.48
N ALA A 167 -8.56 5.98 -5.52
CA ALA A 167 -8.69 6.72 -6.77
C ALA A 167 -10.10 6.58 -7.37
N PRO A 168 -10.66 7.66 -7.95
CA PRO A 168 -11.92 7.58 -8.68
C PRO A 168 -11.83 6.64 -9.88
N VAL A 169 -12.88 5.85 -10.09
CA VAL A 169 -13.12 5.03 -11.28
C VAL A 169 -14.55 5.32 -11.75
N GLY A 170 -14.69 6.31 -12.64
CA GLY A 170 -15.99 6.85 -13.00
C GLY A 170 -16.67 7.52 -11.81
N SER A 171 -17.88 7.07 -11.45
CA SER A 171 -18.61 7.51 -10.26
C SER A 171 -18.31 6.70 -8.99
N SER A 172 -17.48 5.66 -9.11
CA SER A 172 -17.08 4.78 -8.01
C SER A 172 -15.64 5.07 -7.59
N CYS A 173 -15.18 4.40 -6.56
CA CYS A 173 -13.81 4.48 -6.10
C CYS A 173 -13.20 3.08 -5.96
N GLU A 174 -11.94 2.95 -6.33
CA GLU A 174 -11.13 1.79 -6.00
C GLU A 174 -9.94 2.19 -5.15
N GLY A 175 -9.48 1.27 -4.33
CA GLY A 175 -8.39 1.55 -3.41
C GLY A 175 -7.74 0.30 -2.88
N ASN A 176 -6.61 0.52 -2.24
CA ASN A 176 -5.84 -0.53 -1.63
C ASN A 176 -5.15 0.02 -0.38
N LEU A 177 -4.98 -0.84 0.61
CA LEU A 177 -4.03 -0.60 1.68
C LEU A 177 -2.90 -1.62 1.62
N VAL A 178 -1.70 -1.20 1.96
CA VAL A 178 -0.55 -2.09 2.14
C VAL A 178 0.04 -1.81 3.52
N ARG A 179 0.14 -2.82 4.37
CA ARG A 179 0.74 -2.74 5.70
C ARG A 179 1.95 -3.66 5.77
N VAL A 180 3.10 -3.09 6.11
CA VAL A 180 4.35 -3.81 6.36
C VAL A 180 4.53 -3.95 7.87
N THR A 181 4.52 -5.18 8.36
CA THR A 181 4.64 -5.49 9.78
C THR A 181 5.83 -6.41 9.99
N PRO A 182 6.96 -5.89 10.51
CA PRO A 182 8.03 -6.72 11.01
C PRO A 182 7.53 -7.59 12.18
N ARG A 183 8.03 -8.81 12.27
CA ARG A 183 7.70 -9.80 13.28
C ARG A 183 8.99 -10.43 13.80
N ALA A 184 9.14 -10.51 15.11
CA ALA A 184 10.28 -11.19 15.73
C ALA A 184 10.24 -12.70 15.48
N GLU A 185 9.05 -13.25 15.29
CA GLU A 185 8.84 -14.65 14.92
C GLU A 185 9.25 -14.91 13.46
N ASN A 186 9.71 -16.14 13.19
CA ASN A 186 9.96 -16.59 11.82
C ASN A 186 8.65 -16.72 11.01
N CYS A 187 8.77 -16.76 9.68
CA CYS A 187 7.58 -16.75 8.81
C CYS A 187 6.71 -18.01 8.92
N SER A 188 7.23 -19.17 9.31
CA SER A 188 6.40 -20.36 9.49
C SER A 188 5.51 -20.25 10.73
N THR A 189 6.01 -19.65 11.82
CA THR A 189 5.21 -19.31 13.00
C THR A 189 4.13 -18.30 12.64
N VAL A 190 4.48 -17.22 11.92
CA VAL A 190 3.50 -16.21 11.48
C VAL A 190 2.44 -16.84 10.57
N ALA A 191 2.82 -17.72 9.64
CA ALA A 191 1.87 -18.44 8.78
C ALA A 191 0.90 -19.31 9.59
N ALA A 192 1.41 -20.02 10.60
CA ALA A 192 0.58 -20.85 11.47
C ALA A 192 -0.42 -20.03 12.29
N GLU A 193 -0.06 -18.80 12.71
CA GLU A 193 -0.99 -17.87 13.36
C GLU A 193 -2.08 -17.38 12.40
N LEU A 194 -1.71 -17.02 11.18
CA LEU A 194 -2.67 -16.60 10.15
C LEU A 194 -3.61 -17.73 9.73
N ALA A 195 -3.13 -18.99 9.72
CA ALA A 195 -3.97 -20.15 9.45
C ALA A 195 -5.08 -20.32 10.50
N LYS A 196 -4.83 -19.97 11.77
CA LYS A 196 -5.86 -19.97 12.83
C LYS A 196 -6.97 -18.95 12.58
N LEU A 197 -6.72 -17.94 11.75
CA LEU A 197 -7.70 -16.95 11.30
C LEU A 197 -8.43 -17.40 10.02
N ASN A 198 -8.44 -18.71 9.72
CA ASN A 198 -8.91 -19.31 8.48
C ASN A 198 -8.14 -18.82 7.24
N GLY A 199 -6.86 -18.48 7.42
CA GLY A 199 -5.97 -18.13 6.33
C GLY A 199 -5.64 -19.33 5.44
N GLN A 200 -5.80 -19.17 4.13
CA GLN A 200 -5.44 -20.18 3.14
C GLN A 200 -4.01 -19.95 2.67
N THR A 201 -3.18 -20.99 2.77
CA THR A 201 -1.79 -20.97 2.33
C THR A 201 -1.69 -20.96 0.81
N GLY A 202 -0.76 -20.18 0.28
CA GLY A 202 -0.35 -20.18 -1.13
C GLY A 202 1.14 -19.89 -1.27
N ALA A 203 1.56 -19.66 -2.51
CA ALA A 203 2.94 -19.28 -2.83
C ALA A 203 2.97 -18.20 -3.91
N LEU A 204 3.96 -17.31 -3.83
CA LEU A 204 4.31 -16.31 -4.83
C LEU A 204 5.82 -16.43 -5.10
N GLY A 205 6.18 -17.23 -6.11
CA GLY A 205 7.56 -17.69 -6.27
C GLY A 205 7.99 -18.48 -5.03
N GLU A 206 9.13 -18.12 -4.45
CA GLU A 206 9.66 -18.75 -3.23
C GLU A 206 9.06 -18.18 -1.92
N LEU A 207 8.16 -17.20 -2.02
CA LEU A 207 7.55 -16.57 -0.85
C LEU A 207 6.22 -17.25 -0.49
N ALA A 208 6.04 -17.55 0.79
CA ALA A 208 4.76 -18.03 1.29
C ALA A 208 3.73 -16.90 1.28
N THR A 209 2.50 -17.23 0.90
CA THR A 209 1.36 -16.29 0.96
C THR A 209 0.23 -16.85 1.80
N MET A 210 -0.57 -15.96 2.38
CA MET A 210 -1.78 -16.28 3.12
C MET A 210 -2.93 -15.41 2.62
N ALA A 211 -4.02 -16.02 2.16
CA ALA A 211 -5.27 -15.32 1.85
C ALA A 211 -6.22 -15.41 3.05
N LEU A 212 -6.69 -14.27 3.56
CA LEU A 212 -7.59 -14.19 4.70
C LEU A 212 -9.06 -14.05 4.25
N PRO A 213 -10.05 -14.48 5.06
CA PRO A 213 -11.47 -14.43 4.69
C PRO A 213 -12.01 -13.03 4.40
N ASN A 214 -11.39 -11.98 4.93
CA ASN A 214 -11.76 -10.58 4.67
C ASN A 214 -11.22 -10.05 3.32
N GLY A 215 -10.61 -10.92 2.50
CA GLY A 215 -10.02 -10.55 1.21
C GLY A 215 -8.59 -10.04 1.30
N ALA A 216 -8.01 -9.92 2.51
CA ALA A 216 -6.62 -9.51 2.65
C ALA A 216 -5.67 -10.62 2.19
N GLN A 217 -4.58 -10.24 1.54
CA GLN A 217 -3.50 -11.13 1.15
C GLN A 217 -2.24 -10.75 1.90
N VAL A 218 -1.53 -11.74 2.43
CA VAL A 218 -0.28 -11.54 3.14
C VAL A 218 0.83 -12.26 2.38
N VAL A 219 1.90 -11.54 2.07
CA VAL A 219 3.18 -12.14 1.65
C VAL A 219 4.10 -12.17 2.86
N LEU A 220 4.71 -13.33 3.12
CA LEU A 220 5.63 -13.53 4.23
C LEU A 220 7.06 -13.56 3.69
N ILE A 221 7.86 -12.57 4.08
CA ILE A 221 9.23 -12.40 3.62
C ILE A 221 10.19 -12.78 4.76
N PRO A 222 10.98 -13.86 4.62
CA PRO A 222 11.97 -14.22 5.61
C PRO A 222 13.04 -13.13 5.76
N PHE A 223 13.40 -12.79 7.01
CA PHE A 223 14.49 -11.87 7.31
C PHE A 223 15.33 -12.42 8.48
N GLY A 224 16.35 -13.23 8.17
CA GLY A 224 17.07 -14.00 9.18
C GLY A 224 16.11 -14.96 9.91
N ASN A 225 16.04 -14.85 11.24
CA ASN A 225 15.10 -15.62 12.07
C ASN A 225 13.75 -14.89 12.28
N ALA A 226 13.60 -13.68 11.74
CA ALA A 226 12.41 -12.86 11.80
C ALA A 226 11.59 -12.97 10.51
N CYS A 227 10.40 -12.38 10.51
CA CYS A 227 9.53 -12.31 9.34
C CYS A 227 9.10 -10.88 9.08
N VAL A 228 8.95 -10.50 7.81
CA VAL A 228 8.21 -9.30 7.43
C VAL A 228 6.92 -9.74 6.77
N ALA A 229 5.79 -9.42 7.40
CA ALA A 229 4.46 -9.66 6.85
C ALA A 229 4.00 -8.42 6.07
N VAL A 230 3.86 -8.57 4.75
CA VAL A 230 3.30 -7.54 3.88
C VAL A 230 1.85 -7.89 3.59
N THR A 231 0.93 -7.18 4.23
CA THR A 231 -0.52 -7.36 4.07
C THR A 231 -1.04 -6.36 3.06
N ALA A 232 -1.77 -6.83 2.05
CA ALA A 232 -2.48 -6.00 1.09
C ALA A 232 -3.99 -6.29 1.16
N LEU A 233 -4.82 -5.26 1.01
CA LEU A 233 -6.27 -5.41 0.90
C LEU A 233 -6.81 -4.43 -0.12
N ARG A 234 -7.24 -4.96 -1.26
CA ARG A 234 -7.91 -4.19 -2.31
C ARG A 234 -9.40 -4.13 -2.02
N VAL A 235 -9.96 -2.94 -2.14
CA VAL A 235 -11.38 -2.68 -1.92
C VAL A 235 -11.92 -1.81 -3.05
N ALA A 236 -13.14 -2.09 -3.49
CA ALA A 236 -13.90 -1.26 -4.42
C ALA A 236 -15.22 -0.83 -3.76
N GLY A 237 -15.69 0.39 -4.06
CA GLY A 237 -16.89 0.98 -3.46
C GLY A 237 -17.49 2.11 -4.26
#